data_AF-A0A2N3E1X6-F1
#
_entry.id   AF-A0A2N3E1X6-F1
#
_cell.length_a   1.000
_cell.length_b   1.000
_cell.length_c   1.000
_cell.angle_alpha   90.00
_cell.angle_beta   90.00
_cell.angle_gamma   90.00
#
_symmetry.space_group_name_H-M   'P 1'
#
loop_
_entity.id
_entity.type
_entity.pdbx_description
1 polymer ?
#
loop_
_entity_poly.entity_id
_entity_poly.type
_entity_poly.pdbx_seq_one_letter_code
_entity_poly.pdbx_strand_id
1 'polypeptide(L)'
;MMTEQQTSIRQKLANYLAQLPQPTVLKLASGLERERLRGTAGLPYEMILSGLRPLLASFTGKRPGAPDAVRQFCRPFEDLLVDADDDGVRQGRISRASVMRVWAWLEDELMPDALPDLKKRIADHTLKDDGIALEAAVSVMHASAASAIRAAIEEARQDAAKRKQAEKRLGGESGFEDACEIASILSVAPAMLQLQAELPKRIDDFSDGMAAILKDTYDKLSDASATEALYLPFAVMARLKEPSQILRFVRKVAHQRNDMIISRCDLSVFGEHLLADMEKIARRAEALRPGHADLDVLLNDVRRFAHLSKGFAAEIDLRRNGEWGQRLLATRARLSAAISQEMSRFETELVRAFPFHQFGQYGRGGPMRPDLAKAPDHARIERVMACLRFVNGVTPICEPLGAQSHCRSIRQQIDTYLASYEDRLLEEMRVARGSARSNAQDFVEAAARLHETIGENAQAEILRRRGLVAAQG
;
A
#
# COMPACT_ATOMS: atom_id res chain seq x y z
N MET A 1 -8.65 -35.03 -7.09
CA MET A 1 -9.66 -35.12 -8.18
C MET A 1 -10.77 -34.07 -8.12
N MET A 2 -11.74 -34.07 -7.19
CA MET A 2 -12.83 -33.06 -7.24
C MET A 2 -12.37 -31.61 -7.01
N THR A 3 -11.40 -31.38 -6.13
CA THR A 3 -10.80 -30.07 -5.87
C THR A 3 -9.97 -29.54 -7.05
N GLU A 4 -9.25 -30.40 -7.77
CA GLU A 4 -8.51 -30.03 -8.99
C GLU A 4 -9.45 -29.67 -10.15
N GLN A 5 -10.55 -30.42 -10.32
CA GLN A 5 -11.57 -30.11 -11.34
C GLN A 5 -12.28 -28.79 -11.05
N GLN A 6 -12.64 -28.50 -9.78
CA GLN A 6 -13.23 -27.22 -9.39
C GLN A 6 -12.27 -26.04 -9.60
N THR A 7 -10.97 -26.24 -9.37
CA THR A 7 -9.95 -25.22 -9.59
C THR A 7 -9.77 -24.93 -11.10
N SER A 8 -9.79 -25.97 -11.94
CA SER A 8 -9.75 -25.84 -13.40
C SER A 8 -10.98 -25.10 -13.96
N ILE A 9 -12.18 -25.38 -13.44
CA ILE A 9 -13.42 -24.68 -13.85
C ILE A 9 -13.37 -23.20 -13.46
N ARG A 10 -12.90 -22.88 -12.24
CA ARG A 10 -12.75 -21.48 -11.79
C ARG A 10 -11.77 -20.70 -12.67
N GLN A 11 -10.63 -21.29 -13.03
CA GLN A 11 -9.67 -20.66 -13.94
C GLN A 11 -10.24 -20.44 -15.34
N LYS A 12 -10.96 -21.42 -15.90
CA LYS A 12 -11.63 -21.27 -17.20
C LYS A 12 -12.70 -20.18 -17.17
N LEU A 13 -13.48 -20.11 -16.09
CA LEU A 13 -14.48 -19.07 -15.89
C LEU A 13 -13.81 -17.69 -15.78
N ALA A 14 -12.77 -17.55 -14.96
CA ALA A 14 -12.04 -16.28 -14.81
C ALA A 14 -11.44 -15.80 -16.15
N ASN A 15 -10.82 -16.71 -16.91
CA ASN A 15 -10.26 -16.40 -18.23
C ASN A 15 -11.34 -15.98 -19.23
N TYR A 16 -12.50 -16.64 -19.23
CA TYR A 16 -13.63 -16.26 -20.08
C TYR A 16 -14.19 -14.88 -19.69
N LEU A 17 -14.40 -14.64 -18.39
CA LEU A 17 -14.90 -13.36 -17.89
C LEU A 17 -13.94 -12.20 -18.20
N ALA A 18 -12.63 -12.45 -18.18
CA ALA A 18 -11.61 -11.45 -18.50
C ALA A 18 -11.62 -11.01 -19.98
N GLN A 19 -12.21 -11.81 -20.89
CA GLN A 19 -12.36 -11.46 -22.30
C GLN A 19 -13.61 -10.62 -22.59
N LEU A 20 -14.50 -10.45 -21.60
CA LEU A 20 -15.75 -9.72 -21.80
C LEU A 20 -15.51 -8.20 -21.83
N PRO A 21 -16.15 -7.46 -22.75
CA PRO A 21 -16.14 -6.01 -22.74
C PRO A 21 -16.72 -5.44 -21.43
N GLN A 22 -16.19 -4.31 -20.97
CA GLN A 22 -16.62 -3.65 -19.73
C GLN A 22 -18.14 -3.48 -19.60
N PRO A 23 -18.90 -3.01 -20.62
CA PRO A 23 -20.36 -2.88 -20.51
C PRO A 23 -21.07 -4.21 -20.23
N THR A 24 -20.57 -5.31 -20.81
CA THR A 24 -21.13 -6.66 -20.63
C THR A 24 -20.87 -7.16 -19.21
N VAL A 25 -19.66 -6.92 -18.68
CA VAL A 25 -19.30 -7.27 -17.30
C VAL A 25 -20.20 -6.52 -16.30
N LEU A 26 -20.39 -5.21 -16.49
CA LEU A 26 -21.26 -4.39 -15.63
C LEU A 26 -22.72 -4.86 -15.66
N LYS A 27 -23.24 -5.19 -16.86
CA LYS A 27 -24.60 -5.71 -17.03
C LYS A 27 -24.78 -7.08 -16.40
N LEU A 28 -23.81 -7.98 -16.57
CA LEU A 28 -23.81 -9.31 -15.97
C LEU A 28 -23.79 -9.24 -14.44
N ALA A 29 -22.89 -8.43 -13.87
CA ALA A 29 -22.82 -8.21 -12.43
C ALA A 29 -24.15 -7.68 -11.88
N SER A 30 -24.74 -6.69 -12.55
CA SER A 30 -26.03 -6.12 -12.14
C SER A 30 -27.18 -7.12 -12.21
N GLY A 31 -27.23 -7.94 -13.26
CA GLY A 31 -28.23 -9.00 -13.41
C GLY A 31 -28.09 -10.09 -12.35
N LEU A 32 -26.87 -10.55 -12.09
CA LEU A 32 -26.60 -11.58 -11.08
C LEU A 32 -26.96 -11.11 -9.66
N GLU A 33 -26.65 -9.86 -9.32
CA GLU A 33 -27.03 -9.30 -8.01
C GLU A 33 -28.55 -9.18 -7.88
N ARG A 34 -29.25 -8.78 -8.95
CA ARG A 34 -30.72 -8.71 -8.95
C ARG A 34 -31.37 -10.10 -8.80
N GLU A 35 -30.87 -11.12 -9.50
CA GLU A 35 -31.37 -12.49 -9.37
C GLU A 35 -31.08 -13.09 -7.99
N ARG A 36 -29.90 -12.77 -7.43
CA ARG A 36 -29.57 -13.14 -6.05
C ARG A 36 -30.54 -12.49 -5.05
N LEU A 37 -30.89 -11.22 -5.22
CA LEU A 37 -31.87 -10.53 -4.37
C LEU A 37 -33.28 -11.14 -4.46
N ARG A 38 -33.66 -11.65 -5.63
CA ARG A 38 -34.93 -12.37 -5.83
C ARG A 38 -34.95 -13.75 -5.17
N GLY A 39 -33.79 -14.28 -4.79
CA GLY A 39 -33.67 -15.62 -4.22
C GLY A 39 -33.73 -16.74 -5.27
N THR A 40 -33.46 -16.45 -6.54
CA THR A 40 -33.50 -17.45 -7.62
C THR A 40 -32.45 -18.55 -7.36
N ALA A 41 -32.88 -19.78 -7.10
CA ALA A 41 -32.00 -20.93 -6.86
C ALA A 41 -31.40 -21.47 -8.18
N GLY A 42 -30.25 -22.15 -8.10
CA GLY A 42 -29.66 -22.88 -9.22
C GLY A 42 -28.48 -22.21 -9.94
N LEU A 43 -28.13 -20.97 -9.61
CA LEU A 43 -26.92 -20.31 -10.12
C LEU A 43 -25.80 -20.29 -9.06
N PRO A 44 -24.54 -20.59 -9.44
CA PRO A 44 -23.41 -20.52 -8.53
C PRO A 44 -22.93 -19.07 -8.37
N TYR A 45 -23.76 -18.21 -7.76
CA TYR A 45 -23.52 -16.77 -7.65
C TYR A 45 -22.15 -16.41 -7.10
N GLU A 46 -21.73 -17.03 -5.99
CA GLU A 46 -20.41 -16.75 -5.38
C GLU A 46 -19.25 -17.10 -6.31
N MET A 47 -19.36 -18.17 -7.11
CA MET A 47 -18.32 -18.54 -8.07
C MET A 47 -18.21 -17.53 -9.21
N ILE A 48 -19.34 -17.05 -9.74
CA ILE A 48 -19.34 -16.09 -10.84
C ILE A 48 -18.94 -14.69 -10.34
N LEU A 49 -19.51 -14.24 -9.23
CA LEU A 49 -19.19 -12.94 -8.64
C LEU A 49 -17.73 -12.88 -8.17
N SER A 50 -17.17 -13.95 -7.62
CA SER A 50 -15.74 -13.99 -7.26
C SER A 50 -14.83 -13.86 -8.49
N GLY A 51 -15.19 -14.48 -9.63
CA GLY A 51 -14.48 -14.29 -10.89
C GLY A 51 -14.61 -12.88 -11.47
N LEU A 52 -15.74 -12.19 -11.22
CA LEU A 52 -15.98 -10.82 -11.67
C LEU A 52 -15.32 -9.75 -10.79
N ARG A 53 -15.12 -10.00 -9.49
CA ARG A 53 -14.59 -9.01 -8.52
C ARG A 53 -13.28 -8.33 -8.99
N PRO A 54 -12.24 -9.06 -9.47
CA PRO A 54 -11.00 -8.42 -9.93
C PRO A 54 -11.21 -7.47 -11.12
N LEU A 55 -12.09 -7.84 -12.06
CA LEU A 55 -12.41 -7.00 -13.23
C LEU A 55 -13.17 -5.74 -12.79
N LEU A 56 -14.17 -5.91 -11.93
CA LEU A 56 -14.94 -4.78 -11.38
C LEU A 56 -14.06 -3.81 -10.57
N ALA A 57 -13.05 -4.32 -9.85
CA ALA A 57 -12.09 -3.49 -9.12
C ALA A 57 -11.20 -2.65 -10.06
N SER A 58 -10.95 -3.12 -11.28
CA SER A 58 -10.16 -2.37 -12.28
C SER A 58 -10.94 -1.23 -12.95
N PHE A 59 -12.27 -1.23 -12.86
CA PHE A 59 -13.11 -0.23 -13.51
C PHE A 59 -13.29 1.02 -12.65
N THR A 60 -13.18 2.19 -13.27
CA THR A 60 -13.51 3.46 -12.63
C THR A 60 -15.01 3.72 -12.65
N GLY A 61 -15.59 4.14 -11.52
CA GLY A 61 -16.97 4.61 -11.45
C GLY A 61 -17.80 3.94 -10.35
N LYS A 62 -19.13 4.06 -10.45
CA LYS A 62 -20.04 3.44 -9.51
C LYS A 62 -20.01 1.92 -9.69
N ARG A 63 -19.87 1.20 -8.57
CA ARG A 63 -19.96 -0.27 -8.56
C ARG A 63 -21.33 -0.69 -9.13
N PRO A 64 -21.37 -1.63 -10.10
CA PRO A 64 -22.62 -2.03 -10.72
C PRO A 64 -23.55 -2.75 -9.74
N GLY A 65 -24.80 -2.90 -10.17
CA GLY A 65 -25.82 -3.70 -9.51
C GLY A 65 -26.47 -3.07 -8.30
N ALA A 66 -27.32 -3.86 -7.65
CA ALA A 66 -28.20 -3.42 -6.58
C ALA A 66 -27.66 -3.98 -5.25
N PRO A 67 -27.19 -3.13 -4.33
CA PRO A 67 -26.51 -3.58 -3.12
C PRO A 67 -27.44 -4.38 -2.22
N ASP A 68 -26.99 -5.56 -1.80
CA ASP A 68 -27.66 -6.36 -0.78
C ASP A 68 -27.53 -5.72 0.62
N ALA A 69 -28.21 -6.29 1.61
CA ALA A 69 -28.22 -5.76 2.97
C ALA A 69 -26.81 -5.64 3.58
N VAL A 70 -25.92 -6.60 3.30
CA VAL A 70 -24.52 -6.56 3.76
C VAL A 70 -23.77 -5.39 3.10
N ARG A 71 -23.94 -5.20 1.79
CA ARG A 71 -23.34 -4.04 1.10
C ARG A 71 -23.89 -2.74 1.66
N GLN A 72 -25.19 -2.64 1.92
CA GLN A 72 -25.79 -1.45 2.53
C GLN A 72 -25.25 -1.20 3.95
N PHE A 73 -25.09 -2.25 4.75
CA PHE A 73 -24.46 -2.19 6.07
C PHE A 73 -23.04 -1.64 6.00
N CYS A 74 -22.25 -2.03 4.99
CA CYS A 74 -20.88 -1.58 4.83
C CYS A 74 -20.71 -0.14 4.33
N ARG A 75 -21.75 0.48 3.73
CA ARG A 75 -21.59 1.78 3.05
C ARG A 75 -20.97 2.86 3.92
N PRO A 76 -21.41 3.10 5.17
CA PRO A 76 -20.85 4.17 6.00
C PRO A 76 -19.35 3.98 6.27
N PHE A 77 -18.85 2.75 6.35
CA PHE A 77 -17.44 2.49 6.66
C PHE A 77 -16.65 1.91 5.48
N GLU A 78 -17.19 1.93 4.25
CA GLU A 78 -16.56 1.30 3.06
C GLU A 78 -15.15 1.86 2.81
N ASP A 79 -14.95 3.16 3.02
CA ASP A 79 -13.66 3.85 2.83
C ASP A 79 -12.63 3.47 3.90
N LEU A 80 -13.05 2.93 5.04
CA LEU A 80 -12.18 2.58 6.17
C LEU A 80 -11.77 1.10 6.16
N LEU A 81 -12.21 0.33 5.15
CA LEU A 81 -11.92 -1.09 5.02
C LEU A 81 -10.52 -1.36 4.47
N VAL A 82 -9.73 -2.14 5.19
CA VAL A 82 -8.36 -2.55 4.82
C VAL A 82 -8.24 -4.07 4.69
N ASP A 83 -7.37 -4.54 3.79
CA ASP A 83 -7.18 -5.97 3.51
C ASP A 83 -6.23 -6.67 4.49
N ALA A 84 -5.32 -5.92 5.12
CA ALA A 84 -4.34 -6.44 6.06
C ALA A 84 -4.48 -5.76 7.42
N ASP A 85 -4.53 -6.56 8.48
CA ASP A 85 -4.24 -6.08 9.83
C ASP A 85 -2.74 -5.73 9.89
N ASP A 86 -2.44 -4.46 10.11
CA ASP A 86 -1.07 -3.94 10.24
C ASP A 86 -0.90 -3.40 11.67
N ASP A 87 0.21 -3.74 12.33
CA ASP A 87 0.53 -3.49 13.75
C ASP A 87 0.72 -1.99 14.08
N GLY A 88 -0.29 -1.14 13.90
CA GLY A 88 -0.20 0.29 14.26
C GLY A 88 -1.52 0.91 14.62
N VAL A 89 -1.60 2.24 14.47
CA VAL A 89 -2.79 3.02 14.84
C VAL A 89 -4.03 2.45 14.15
N ARG A 90 -4.93 1.88 14.96
CA ARG A 90 -6.12 1.14 14.49
C ARG A 90 -7.31 2.03 14.21
N GLN A 91 -7.42 3.17 14.91
CA GLN A 91 -8.56 4.07 14.73
C GLN A 91 -8.73 4.49 13.26
N GLY A 92 -9.96 4.35 12.74
CA GLY A 92 -10.25 4.63 11.33
C GLY A 92 -9.75 3.55 10.36
N ARG A 93 -9.43 2.35 10.82
CA ARG A 93 -9.12 1.19 9.97
C ARG A 93 -9.93 -0.02 10.46
N ILE A 94 -10.62 -0.70 9.54
CA ILE A 94 -11.42 -1.90 9.82
C ILE A 94 -10.95 -3.01 8.91
N SER A 95 -10.59 -4.17 9.47
CA SER A 95 -10.21 -5.33 8.66
C SER A 95 -11.41 -5.84 7.88
N ARG A 96 -11.25 -6.06 6.57
CA ARG A 96 -12.31 -6.69 5.74
C ARG A 96 -12.70 -8.07 6.26
N ALA A 97 -11.77 -8.78 6.90
CA ALA A 97 -12.02 -10.09 7.50
C ALA A 97 -13.04 -10.02 8.65
N SER A 98 -13.12 -8.88 9.34
CA SER A 98 -14.02 -8.67 10.49
C SER A 98 -15.47 -8.44 10.07
N VAL A 99 -15.70 -7.87 8.88
CA VAL A 99 -17.05 -7.50 8.39
C VAL A 99 -18.03 -8.66 8.46
N MET A 100 -17.67 -9.82 7.91
CA MET A 100 -18.58 -10.98 7.90
C MET A 100 -18.76 -11.61 9.27
N ARG A 101 -17.78 -11.48 10.17
CA ARG A 101 -17.89 -11.97 11.56
C ARG A 101 -18.85 -11.11 12.36
N VAL A 102 -18.74 -9.78 12.23
CA VAL A 102 -19.66 -8.83 12.84
C VAL A 102 -21.07 -8.99 12.27
N TRP A 103 -21.20 -9.17 10.95
CA TRP A 103 -22.49 -9.45 10.32
C TRP A 103 -23.14 -10.74 10.84
N ALA A 104 -22.39 -11.83 10.94
CA ALA A 104 -22.89 -13.10 11.49
C ALA A 104 -23.21 -12.99 12.99
N TRP A 105 -22.54 -12.11 13.73
CA TRP A 105 -22.88 -11.85 15.13
C TRP A 105 -24.20 -11.09 15.28
N LEU A 106 -24.44 -10.11 14.40
CA LEU A 106 -25.73 -9.45 14.30
C LEU A 106 -26.85 -10.43 13.95
N GLU A 107 -26.62 -11.29 12.95
CA GLU A 107 -27.64 -12.21 12.42
C GLU A 107 -28.00 -13.32 13.41
N ASP A 108 -27.03 -13.89 14.12
CA ASP A 108 -27.27 -15.06 14.95
C ASP A 108 -27.66 -14.71 16.41
N GLU A 109 -27.20 -13.57 16.94
CA GLU A 109 -27.30 -13.27 18.37
C GLU A 109 -27.91 -11.89 18.67
N LEU A 110 -27.40 -10.82 18.04
CA LEU A 110 -27.77 -9.46 18.48
C LEU A 110 -29.11 -8.98 17.92
N MET A 111 -29.48 -9.43 16.72
CA MET A 111 -30.70 -9.02 16.02
C MET A 111 -31.35 -10.19 15.24
N PRO A 112 -31.55 -11.39 15.86
CA PRO A 112 -31.99 -12.58 15.14
C PRO A 112 -33.38 -12.43 14.51
N ASP A 113 -34.28 -11.65 15.11
CA ASP A 113 -35.62 -11.43 14.58
C ASP A 113 -35.69 -10.19 13.67
N ALA A 114 -35.02 -9.11 14.05
CA ALA A 114 -35.12 -7.83 13.36
C ALA A 114 -34.30 -7.77 12.06
N LEU A 115 -33.12 -8.39 12.03
CA LEU A 115 -32.23 -8.32 10.87
C LEU A 115 -32.80 -9.04 9.64
N PRO A 116 -33.38 -10.26 9.73
CA PRO A 116 -34.05 -10.90 8.60
C PRO A 116 -35.18 -10.07 7.98
N ASP A 117 -36.00 -9.43 8.80
CA ASP A 117 -37.07 -8.54 8.34
C ASP A 117 -36.53 -7.32 7.60
N LEU A 118 -35.46 -6.70 8.12
CA LEU A 118 -34.78 -5.59 7.45
C LEU A 118 -34.15 -6.03 6.13
N LYS A 119 -33.50 -7.20 6.09
CA LYS A 119 -32.93 -7.78 4.85
C LYS A 119 -34.01 -7.92 3.77
N LYS A 120 -35.19 -8.42 4.15
CA LYS A 120 -36.33 -8.56 3.24
C LYS A 120 -36.84 -7.21 2.74
N ARG A 121 -37.06 -6.24 3.63
CA ARG A 121 -37.51 -4.89 3.25
C ARG A 121 -36.51 -4.21 2.30
N ILE A 122 -35.22 -4.29 2.60
CA ILE A 122 -34.16 -3.74 1.74
C ILE A 122 -34.22 -4.38 0.35
N ALA A 123 -34.34 -5.72 0.28
CA ALA A 123 -34.46 -6.42 -0.99
C ALA A 123 -35.71 -6.00 -1.77
N ASP A 124 -36.87 -5.94 -1.11
CA ASP A 124 -38.14 -5.56 -1.71
C ASP A 124 -38.11 -4.12 -2.26
N HIS A 125 -37.65 -3.14 -1.47
CA HIS A 125 -37.53 -1.74 -1.92
C HIS A 125 -36.51 -1.58 -3.04
N THR A 126 -35.40 -2.32 -2.98
CA THR A 126 -34.40 -2.35 -4.05
C THR A 126 -34.96 -2.90 -5.36
N LEU A 127 -35.76 -3.97 -5.31
CA LEU A 127 -36.38 -4.57 -6.50
C LEU A 127 -37.51 -3.71 -7.08
N LYS A 128 -38.18 -2.92 -6.24
CA LYS A 128 -39.22 -1.96 -6.63
C LYS A 128 -38.68 -0.60 -7.11
N ASP A 129 -37.37 -0.38 -7.01
CA ASP A 129 -36.73 0.92 -7.28
C ASP A 129 -37.28 2.08 -6.42
N ASP A 130 -37.69 1.75 -5.18
CA ASP A 130 -38.21 2.72 -4.21
C ASP A 130 -37.08 3.26 -3.33
N GLY A 131 -36.40 4.29 -3.84
CA GLY A 131 -35.21 4.87 -3.21
C GLY A 131 -35.48 5.45 -1.82
N ILE A 132 -36.63 6.08 -1.61
CA ILE A 132 -36.99 6.73 -0.33
C ILE A 132 -37.21 5.67 0.74
N ALA A 133 -38.01 4.64 0.44
CA ALA A 133 -38.26 3.57 1.40
C ALA A 133 -37.01 2.72 1.64
N LEU A 134 -36.17 2.53 0.62
CA LEU A 134 -34.86 1.89 0.76
C LEU A 134 -33.96 2.67 1.73
N GLU A 135 -33.85 3.98 1.57
CA GLU A 135 -33.04 4.83 2.44
C GLU A 135 -33.53 4.79 3.89
N ALA A 136 -34.83 4.86 4.10
CA ALA A 136 -35.44 4.72 5.44
C ALA A 136 -35.13 3.35 6.06
N ALA A 137 -35.31 2.25 5.32
CA ALA A 137 -35.01 0.90 5.82
C ALA A 137 -33.52 0.70 6.14
N VAL A 138 -32.63 1.25 5.31
CA VAL A 138 -31.18 1.19 5.53
C VAL A 138 -30.78 2.04 6.74
N SER A 139 -31.34 3.23 6.91
CA SER A 139 -31.09 4.07 8.08
C SER A 139 -31.52 3.38 9.38
N VAL A 140 -32.66 2.70 9.39
CA VAL A 140 -33.10 1.90 10.54
C VAL A 140 -32.12 0.75 10.80
N MET A 141 -31.67 0.04 9.76
CA MET A 141 -30.69 -1.04 9.91
C MET A 141 -29.37 -0.53 10.51
N HIS A 142 -28.85 0.61 10.05
CA HIS A 142 -27.62 1.19 10.61
C HIS A 142 -27.78 1.57 12.08
N ALA A 143 -28.86 2.27 12.44
CA ALA A 143 -29.12 2.68 13.82
C ALA A 143 -29.32 1.49 14.77
N SER A 144 -30.12 0.49 14.35
CA SER A 144 -30.35 -0.72 15.14
C SER A 144 -29.08 -1.54 15.31
N ALA A 145 -28.29 -1.72 14.25
CA ALA A 145 -27.02 -2.45 14.34
C ALA A 145 -26.00 -1.71 15.24
N ALA A 146 -25.88 -0.39 15.12
CA ALA A 146 -25.02 0.41 16.00
C ALA A 146 -25.42 0.24 17.47
N SER A 147 -26.71 0.35 17.78
CA SER A 147 -27.23 0.20 19.14
C SER A 147 -26.99 -1.21 19.70
N ALA A 148 -27.27 -2.24 18.89
CA ALA A 148 -27.13 -3.63 19.32
C ALA A 148 -25.66 -4.00 19.60
N ILE A 149 -24.75 -3.60 18.71
CA ILE A 149 -23.31 -3.84 18.91
C ILE A 149 -22.78 -3.05 20.11
N ARG A 150 -23.16 -1.77 20.28
CA ARG A 150 -22.75 -0.96 21.44
C ARG A 150 -23.20 -1.56 22.76
N ALA A 151 -24.46 -2.00 22.84
CA ALA A 151 -24.98 -2.66 24.04
C ALA A 151 -24.16 -3.92 24.39
N ALA A 152 -23.90 -4.77 23.40
CA ALA A 152 -23.10 -5.98 23.59
C ALA A 152 -21.64 -5.69 23.98
N ILE A 153 -21.03 -4.64 23.42
CA ILE A 153 -19.69 -4.19 23.81
C ILE A 153 -19.67 -3.72 25.27
N GLU A 154 -20.68 -2.96 25.68
CA GLU A 154 -20.75 -2.45 27.05
C GLU A 154 -20.93 -3.59 28.07
N GLU A 155 -21.76 -4.57 27.76
CA GLU A 155 -21.86 -5.80 28.56
C GLU A 155 -20.51 -6.55 28.62
N ALA A 156 -19.81 -6.67 27.49
CA ALA A 156 -18.50 -7.31 27.44
C ALA A 156 -17.42 -6.54 28.22
N ARG A 157 -17.54 -5.23 28.41
CA ARG A 157 -16.62 -4.46 29.28
C ARG A 157 -16.82 -4.77 30.75
N GLN A 158 -18.05 -5.12 31.13
CA GLN A 158 -18.42 -5.39 32.52
C GLN A 158 -18.26 -6.89 32.88
N ASP A 159 -18.29 -7.78 31.89
CA ASP A 159 -18.21 -9.23 32.06
C ASP A 159 -17.09 -9.85 31.20
N ALA A 160 -16.04 -10.34 31.86
CA ALA A 160 -14.89 -10.97 31.23
C ALA A 160 -15.22 -12.28 30.48
N ALA A 161 -16.27 -13.01 30.86
CA ALA A 161 -16.70 -14.20 30.15
C ALA A 161 -17.38 -13.83 28.82
N LYS A 162 -18.27 -12.83 28.85
CA LYS A 162 -18.87 -12.26 27.63
C LYS A 162 -17.83 -11.65 26.71
N ARG A 163 -16.82 -10.96 27.27
CA ARG A 163 -15.67 -10.45 26.50
C ARG A 163 -14.97 -11.55 25.72
N LYS A 164 -14.58 -12.63 26.40
CA LYS A 164 -13.88 -13.76 25.76
C LYS A 164 -14.75 -14.44 24.71
N GLN A 165 -16.06 -14.54 24.94
CA GLN A 165 -16.99 -15.09 23.95
C GLN A 165 -17.05 -14.22 22.69
N ALA A 166 -17.19 -12.90 22.86
CA ALA A 166 -17.22 -11.95 21.75
C ALA A 166 -15.89 -11.96 20.96
N GLU A 167 -14.74 -11.91 21.65
CA GLU A 167 -13.42 -12.01 21.00
C GLU A 167 -13.26 -13.32 20.23
N LYS A 168 -13.65 -14.47 20.81
CA LYS A 168 -13.57 -15.75 20.11
C LYS A 168 -14.39 -15.76 18.81
N ARG A 169 -15.56 -15.13 18.83
CA ARG A 169 -16.48 -15.06 17.68
C ARG A 169 -16.00 -14.08 16.61
N LEU A 170 -15.45 -12.94 17.03
CA LEU A 170 -14.92 -11.89 16.16
C LEU A 170 -13.50 -12.18 15.67
N GLY A 171 -12.88 -13.23 16.20
CA GLY A 171 -11.57 -13.75 15.80
C GLY A 171 -10.39 -13.01 16.41
N GLY A 172 -10.52 -12.71 17.70
CA GLY A 172 -9.49 -12.12 18.55
C GLY A 172 -9.88 -10.73 19.07
N GLU A 173 -8.95 -10.13 19.80
CA GLU A 173 -9.05 -8.77 20.31
C GLU A 173 -9.19 -7.74 19.17
N SER A 174 -8.42 -7.90 18.08
CA SER A 174 -8.50 -7.04 16.90
C SER A 174 -9.89 -7.05 16.25
N GLY A 175 -10.52 -8.22 16.14
CA GLY A 175 -11.88 -8.34 15.62
C GLY A 175 -12.92 -7.71 16.54
N PHE A 176 -12.70 -7.74 17.85
CA PHE A 176 -13.55 -7.03 18.82
C PHE A 176 -13.42 -5.51 18.65
N GLU A 177 -12.20 -5.00 18.51
CA GLU A 177 -11.95 -3.59 18.26
C GLU A 177 -12.59 -3.12 16.96
N ASP A 178 -12.49 -3.91 15.88
CA ASP A 178 -13.16 -3.61 14.61
C ASP A 178 -14.68 -3.52 14.77
N ALA A 179 -15.28 -4.34 15.65
CA ALA A 179 -16.71 -4.24 15.96
C ALA A 179 -17.04 -2.92 16.70
N CYS A 180 -16.17 -2.44 17.59
CA CYS A 180 -16.30 -1.13 18.22
C CYS A 180 -16.25 0.01 17.20
N GLU A 181 -15.29 -0.06 16.27
CA GLU A 181 -15.12 0.91 15.18
C GLU A 181 -16.38 0.95 14.30
N ILE A 182 -16.85 -0.22 13.84
CA ILE A 182 -18.08 -0.36 13.03
C ILE A 182 -19.28 0.25 13.76
N ALA A 183 -19.49 -0.09 15.04
CA ALA A 183 -20.62 0.43 15.80
C ALA A 183 -20.56 1.95 16.00
N SER A 184 -19.36 2.51 16.09
CA SER A 184 -19.15 3.95 16.21
C SER A 184 -19.47 4.66 14.92
N ILE A 185 -18.97 4.17 13.79
CA ILE A 185 -19.25 4.76 12.48
C ILE A 185 -20.73 4.62 12.10
N LEU A 186 -21.36 3.48 12.39
CA LEU A 186 -22.79 3.28 12.11
C LEU A 186 -23.69 4.24 12.89
N SER A 187 -23.29 4.65 14.11
CA SER A 187 -24.05 5.64 14.89
C SER A 187 -24.11 7.03 14.23
N VAL A 188 -23.14 7.32 13.36
CA VAL A 188 -23.03 8.58 12.61
C VAL A 188 -23.21 8.36 11.10
N ALA A 189 -23.83 7.24 10.72
CA ALA A 189 -24.03 6.84 9.32
C ALA A 189 -24.67 7.93 8.45
N PRO A 190 -25.68 8.72 8.90
CA PRO A 190 -26.27 9.77 8.06
C PRO A 190 -25.24 10.83 7.63
N ALA A 191 -24.45 11.35 8.58
CA ALA A 191 -23.41 12.35 8.30
C ALA A 191 -22.30 11.77 7.40
N MET A 192 -21.93 10.52 7.65
CA MET A 192 -20.94 9.81 6.84
C MET A 192 -21.41 9.63 5.39
N LEU A 193 -22.63 9.13 5.19
CA LEU A 193 -23.20 8.91 3.85
C LEU A 193 -23.40 10.22 3.09
N GLN A 194 -23.79 11.30 3.79
CA GLN A 194 -23.86 12.64 3.19
C GLN A 194 -22.48 13.09 2.69
N LEU A 195 -21.46 13.05 3.54
CA LEU A 195 -20.10 13.44 3.20
C LEU A 195 -19.56 12.60 2.03
N GLN A 196 -19.81 11.29 2.05
CA GLN A 196 -19.41 10.37 1.00
C GLN A 196 -20.09 10.65 -0.35
N ALA A 197 -21.29 11.22 -0.36
CA ALA A 197 -22.03 11.59 -1.56
C ALA A 197 -21.58 12.95 -2.14
N GLU A 198 -21.18 13.88 -1.27
CA GLU A 198 -20.70 15.21 -1.68
C GLU A 198 -19.24 15.20 -2.19
N LEU A 199 -18.43 14.25 -1.72
CA LEU A 199 -17.01 14.13 -2.09
C LEU A 199 -16.76 13.01 -3.11
N PRO A 200 -15.81 13.18 -4.05
CA PRO A 200 -15.48 12.13 -5.00
C PRO A 200 -14.83 10.94 -4.29
N LYS A 201 -14.96 9.74 -4.87
CA LYS A 201 -14.34 8.50 -4.33
C LYS A 201 -12.81 8.52 -4.31
N ARG A 202 -12.19 9.34 -5.16
CA ARG A 202 -10.75 9.56 -5.22
C ARG A 202 -10.49 11.05 -5.32
N ILE A 203 -9.67 11.56 -4.41
CA ILE A 203 -9.34 12.99 -4.29
C ILE A 203 -7.85 13.13 -4.62
N ASP A 204 -7.55 13.66 -5.80
CA ASP A 204 -6.17 13.95 -6.21
C ASP A 204 -5.61 15.19 -5.52
N ASP A 205 -6.45 16.20 -5.27
CA ASP A 205 -6.12 17.40 -4.49
C ASP A 205 -7.28 17.80 -3.58
N PHE A 206 -7.00 17.89 -2.28
CA PHE A 206 -7.95 18.28 -1.26
C PHE A 206 -8.04 19.82 -1.17
N SER A 207 -8.96 20.38 -1.96
CA SER A 207 -9.19 21.83 -2.06
C SER A 207 -9.81 22.44 -0.80
N ASP A 208 -9.70 23.77 -0.66
CA ASP A 208 -10.30 24.51 0.46
C ASP A 208 -11.83 24.37 0.54
N GLY A 209 -12.50 24.17 -0.60
CA GLY A 209 -13.93 23.90 -0.68
C GLY A 209 -14.29 22.53 -0.11
N MET A 210 -13.55 21.48 -0.45
CA MET A 210 -13.72 20.14 0.14
C MET A 210 -13.43 20.16 1.65
N ALA A 211 -12.41 20.91 2.07
CA ALA A 211 -12.12 21.11 3.49
C ALA A 211 -13.21 21.90 4.22
N ALA A 212 -13.94 22.80 3.54
CA ALA A 212 -15.11 23.48 4.10
C ALA A 212 -16.27 22.51 4.31
N ILE A 213 -16.60 21.70 3.29
CA ILE A 213 -17.64 20.66 3.37
C ILE A 213 -17.37 19.71 4.54
N LEU A 214 -16.14 19.20 4.65
CA LEU A 214 -15.75 18.33 5.76
C LEU A 214 -15.89 19.04 7.11
N LYS A 215 -15.44 20.30 7.21
CA LYS A 215 -15.56 21.09 8.45
C LYS A 215 -17.01 21.33 8.85
N ASP A 216 -17.88 21.72 7.93
CA ASP A 216 -19.27 22.00 8.23
C ASP A 216 -20.02 20.74 8.71
N THR A 217 -19.71 19.57 8.13
CA THR A 217 -20.27 18.29 8.60
C THR A 217 -19.65 17.86 9.93
N TYR A 218 -18.35 18.07 10.10
CA TYR A 218 -17.63 17.77 11.34
C TYR A 218 -18.17 18.60 12.51
N ASP A 219 -18.27 19.93 12.37
CA ASP A 219 -18.70 20.84 13.43
C ASP A 219 -20.11 20.47 13.93
N LYS A 220 -21.04 20.19 13.01
CA LYS A 220 -22.41 19.75 13.35
C LYS A 220 -22.44 18.46 14.16
N LEU A 221 -21.51 17.54 13.88
CA LEU A 221 -21.44 16.26 14.56
C LEU A 221 -20.65 16.35 15.86
N SER A 222 -19.61 17.19 15.92
CA SER A 222 -18.76 17.35 17.10
C SER A 222 -19.51 17.93 18.29
N ASP A 223 -20.54 18.76 18.04
CA ASP A 223 -21.44 19.26 19.09
C ASP A 223 -22.20 18.13 19.80
N ALA A 224 -22.48 17.03 19.10
CA ALA A 224 -23.17 15.86 19.65
C ALA A 224 -22.18 14.81 20.18
N SER A 225 -21.12 14.51 19.41
CA SER A 225 -20.02 13.68 19.87
C SER A 225 -18.71 13.95 19.13
N ALA A 226 -17.73 14.52 19.85
CA ALA A 226 -16.41 14.84 19.33
C ALA A 226 -15.64 13.58 18.87
N THR A 227 -15.78 12.46 19.59
CA THR A 227 -15.06 11.22 19.29
C THR A 227 -15.51 10.61 17.96
N GLU A 228 -16.82 10.43 17.76
CA GLU A 228 -17.35 9.87 16.53
C GLU A 228 -17.22 10.82 15.34
N ALA A 229 -17.16 12.13 15.58
CA ALA A 229 -16.91 13.11 14.53
C ALA A 229 -15.54 12.89 13.83
N LEU A 230 -14.55 12.32 14.52
CA LEU A 230 -13.22 12.02 13.94
C LEU A 230 -13.28 11.00 12.79
N TYR A 231 -14.32 10.17 12.71
CA TYR A 231 -14.45 9.21 11.60
C TYR A 231 -14.64 9.87 10.25
N LEU A 232 -15.25 11.06 10.21
CA LEU A 232 -15.45 11.82 8.97
C LEU A 232 -14.11 12.17 8.29
N PRO A 233 -13.15 12.84 8.98
CA PRO A 233 -11.83 13.09 8.40
C PRO A 233 -11.04 11.80 8.10
N PHE A 234 -11.20 10.71 8.86
CA PHE A 234 -10.59 9.41 8.49
C PHE A 234 -11.13 8.89 7.15
N ALA A 235 -12.43 8.96 6.92
CA ALA A 235 -13.03 8.51 5.67
C ALA A 235 -12.58 9.35 4.47
N VAL A 236 -12.42 10.67 4.67
CA VAL A 236 -11.84 11.56 3.64
C VAL A 236 -10.37 11.22 3.41
N MET A 237 -9.58 11.05 4.47
CA MET A 237 -8.17 10.70 4.39
C MET A 237 -7.94 9.43 3.56
N ALA A 238 -8.79 8.42 3.70
CA ALA A 238 -8.72 7.19 2.91
C ALA A 238 -8.99 7.37 1.40
N ARG A 239 -9.66 8.46 1.00
CA ARG A 239 -9.91 8.82 -0.40
C ARG A 239 -8.82 9.69 -1.01
N LEU A 240 -7.90 10.23 -0.21
CA LEU A 240 -6.83 11.12 -0.67
C LEU A 240 -5.72 10.35 -1.39
N LYS A 241 -5.28 10.85 -2.54
CA LYS A 241 -4.02 10.41 -3.16
C LYS A 241 -2.82 10.74 -2.25
N GLU A 242 -2.86 11.90 -1.61
CA GLU A 242 -1.85 12.38 -0.67
C GLU A 242 -2.46 12.49 0.74
N PRO A 243 -2.34 11.46 1.59
CA PRO A 243 -3.01 11.42 2.90
C PRO A 243 -2.66 12.60 3.81
N SER A 244 -1.45 13.16 3.65
CA SER A 244 -0.99 14.34 4.40
C SER A 244 -1.85 15.58 4.19
N GLN A 245 -2.58 15.69 3.08
CA GLN A 245 -3.47 16.82 2.83
C GLN A 245 -4.64 16.90 3.81
N ILE A 246 -4.97 15.83 4.55
CA ILE A 246 -5.96 15.89 5.64
C ILE A 246 -5.57 16.92 6.70
N LEU A 247 -4.28 17.21 6.86
CA LEU A 247 -3.79 18.25 7.77
C LEU A 247 -4.27 19.65 7.37
N ARG A 248 -4.69 19.89 6.13
CA ARG A 248 -5.39 21.12 5.72
C ARG A 248 -6.67 21.33 6.52
N PHE A 249 -7.46 20.26 6.70
CA PHE A 249 -8.65 20.27 7.54
C PHE A 249 -8.27 20.50 9.01
N VAL A 250 -7.25 19.79 9.52
CA VAL A 250 -6.79 19.96 10.91
C VAL A 250 -6.44 21.41 11.21
N ARG A 251 -5.68 22.08 10.34
CA ARG A 251 -5.34 23.51 10.51
C ARG A 251 -6.56 24.43 10.45
N LYS A 252 -7.53 24.08 9.59
CA LYS A 252 -8.74 24.86 9.38
C LYS A 252 -9.65 24.83 10.62
N VAL A 253 -9.74 23.69 11.30
CA VAL A 253 -10.48 23.54 12.56
C VAL A 253 -9.69 24.10 13.74
N ALA A 254 -8.39 23.81 13.84
CA ALA A 254 -7.55 24.30 14.94
C ALA A 254 -7.24 25.80 14.86
N HIS A 255 -7.50 26.46 13.72
CA HIS A 255 -7.09 27.83 13.40
C HIS A 255 -5.59 28.09 13.63
N GLN A 256 -4.77 27.05 13.46
CA GLN A 256 -3.33 27.05 13.74
C GLN A 256 -2.59 26.21 12.71
N ARG A 257 -1.30 26.50 12.49
CA ARG A 257 -0.41 25.70 11.63
C ARG A 257 0.78 25.09 12.37
N ASN A 258 0.96 25.48 13.64
CA ASN A 258 2.11 25.13 14.48
C ASN A 258 1.94 23.74 15.11
N ASP A 259 2.91 22.86 14.89
CA ASP A 259 2.90 21.49 15.41
C ASP A 259 2.75 21.41 16.93
N MET A 260 3.40 22.29 17.68
CA MET A 260 3.35 22.32 19.15
C MET A 260 1.94 22.57 19.73
N ILE A 261 1.07 23.22 18.96
CA ILE A 261 -0.31 23.51 19.37
C ILE A 261 -1.23 22.38 18.90
N ILE A 262 -1.08 21.97 17.64
CA ILE A 262 -1.92 20.93 17.03
C ILE A 262 -1.71 19.58 17.73
N SER A 263 -0.49 19.26 18.17
CA SER A 263 -0.21 17.99 18.87
C SER A 263 -0.96 17.83 20.19
N ARG A 264 -1.58 18.91 20.71
CA ARG A 264 -2.34 18.91 21.97
C ARG A 264 -3.85 18.95 21.79
N CYS A 265 -4.33 18.98 20.56
CA CYS A 265 -5.77 18.95 20.26
C CYS A 265 -6.23 17.53 19.86
N ASP A 266 -7.54 17.29 19.88
CA ASP A 266 -8.12 15.98 19.53
C ASP A 266 -7.83 15.56 18.08
N LEU A 267 -7.60 16.54 17.20
CA LEU A 267 -7.21 16.31 15.81
C LEU A 267 -5.73 15.92 15.63
N SER A 268 -4.95 15.87 16.72
CA SER A 268 -3.56 15.38 16.69
C SER A 268 -3.45 13.96 16.13
N VAL A 269 -4.50 13.15 16.30
CA VAL A 269 -4.56 11.76 15.82
C VAL A 269 -4.21 11.61 14.33
N PHE A 270 -4.53 12.58 13.48
CA PHE A 270 -4.19 12.53 12.06
C PHE A 270 -2.69 12.72 11.80
N GLY A 271 -2.05 13.59 12.59
CA GLY A 271 -0.60 13.74 12.56
C GLY A 271 0.10 12.49 13.12
N GLU A 272 -0.42 11.96 14.22
CA GLU A 272 0.05 10.71 14.84
C GLU A 272 -0.01 9.52 13.89
N HIS A 273 -1.10 9.40 13.14
CA HIS A 273 -1.29 8.33 12.16
C HIS A 273 -0.26 8.39 11.02
N LEU A 274 -0.04 9.57 10.46
CA LEU A 274 0.96 9.79 9.40
C LEU A 274 2.39 9.56 9.90
N LEU A 275 2.69 9.98 11.14
CA LEU A 275 3.99 9.73 11.78
C LEU A 275 4.19 8.24 12.03
N ALA A 276 3.18 7.53 12.54
CA ALA A 276 3.23 6.09 12.76
C ALA A 276 3.47 5.33 11.45
N ASP A 277 2.84 5.72 10.35
CA ASP A 277 3.07 5.13 9.02
C ASP A 277 4.53 5.31 8.55
N MET A 278 5.09 6.51 8.73
CA MET A 278 6.50 6.78 8.41
C MET A 278 7.46 6.00 9.32
N GLU A 279 7.16 5.92 10.61
CA GLU A 279 7.94 5.15 11.59
C GLU A 279 7.92 3.65 11.30
N LYS A 280 6.79 3.11 10.85
CA LYS A 280 6.70 1.71 10.40
C LYS A 280 7.62 1.43 9.23
N ILE A 281 7.67 2.33 8.24
CA ILE A 281 8.58 2.20 7.10
C ILE A 281 10.03 2.16 7.58
N ALA A 282 10.43 3.09 8.46
CA ALA A 282 11.79 3.10 9.01
C ALA A 282 12.11 1.85 9.83
N ARG A 283 11.17 1.38 10.68
CA ARG A 283 11.32 0.14 11.46
C ARG A 283 11.48 -1.09 10.55
N ARG A 284 10.70 -1.19 9.47
CA ARG A 284 10.85 -2.28 8.50
C ARG A 284 12.22 -2.23 7.84
N ALA A 285 12.66 -1.06 7.39
CA ALA A 285 13.96 -0.89 6.76
C ALA A 285 15.11 -1.27 7.72
N GLU A 286 15.02 -0.87 9.01
CA GLU A 286 16.00 -1.21 10.03
C GLU A 286 16.00 -2.71 10.39
N ALA A 287 14.85 -3.38 10.31
CA ALA A 287 14.73 -4.82 10.57
C ALA A 287 15.24 -5.69 9.40
N LEU A 288 15.54 -5.11 8.25
CA LEU A 288 16.08 -5.86 7.12
C LEU A 288 17.43 -6.45 7.48
N ARG A 289 17.62 -7.73 7.11
CA ARG A 289 18.93 -8.36 7.21
C ARG A 289 19.78 -7.86 6.05
N PRO A 290 20.94 -7.24 6.33
CA PRO A 290 21.76 -6.69 5.28
C PRO A 290 22.15 -7.72 4.20
N GLY A 291 21.97 -7.35 2.94
CA GLY A 291 22.23 -8.21 1.76
C GLY A 291 21.19 -9.30 1.48
N HIS A 292 20.11 -9.37 2.25
CA HIS A 292 18.94 -10.24 1.99
C HIS A 292 17.66 -9.41 1.76
N ALA A 293 17.78 -8.08 1.75
CA ALA A 293 16.69 -7.18 1.48
C ALA A 293 16.19 -7.32 0.04
N ASP A 294 14.88 -7.31 -0.13
CA ASP A 294 14.26 -7.02 -1.41
C ASP A 294 14.35 -5.51 -1.65
N LEU A 295 15.25 -5.12 -2.56
CA LEU A 295 15.53 -3.72 -2.83
C LEU A 295 14.41 -3.01 -3.58
N ASP A 296 13.56 -3.74 -4.31
CA ASP A 296 12.41 -3.14 -4.99
C ASP A 296 11.31 -2.80 -3.96
N VAL A 297 11.10 -3.68 -2.97
CA VAL A 297 10.23 -3.40 -1.82
C VAL A 297 10.76 -2.23 -1.00
N LEU A 298 12.05 -2.23 -0.66
CA LEU A 298 12.68 -1.14 0.08
C LEU A 298 12.57 0.18 -0.68
N LEU A 299 12.79 0.20 -2.00
CA LEU A 299 12.66 1.40 -2.82
C LEU A 299 11.24 1.98 -2.76
N ASN A 300 10.22 1.13 -2.84
CA ASN A 300 8.82 1.56 -2.74
C ASN A 300 8.51 2.14 -1.35
N ASP A 301 9.03 1.51 -0.29
CA ASP A 301 8.93 2.01 1.08
C ASP A 301 9.61 3.39 1.22
N VAL A 302 10.82 3.56 0.68
CA VAL A 302 11.55 4.84 0.69
C VAL A 302 10.81 5.92 -0.08
N ARG A 303 10.23 5.60 -1.25
CA ARG A 303 9.38 6.52 -2.01
C ARG A 303 8.17 6.96 -1.20
N ARG A 304 7.44 6.00 -0.61
CA ARG A 304 6.26 6.29 0.21
C ARG A 304 6.63 7.19 1.40
N PHE A 305 7.75 6.90 2.07
CA PHE A 305 8.25 7.75 3.15
C PHE A 305 8.55 9.17 2.67
N ALA A 306 9.28 9.32 1.56
CA ALA A 306 9.64 10.64 1.03
C ALA A 306 8.40 11.47 0.67
N HIS A 307 7.39 10.84 0.04
CA HIS A 307 6.10 11.48 -0.27
C HIS A 307 5.36 11.93 1.00
N LEU A 308 5.17 11.03 1.98
CA LEU A 308 4.52 11.35 3.25
C LEU A 308 5.26 12.46 3.99
N SER A 309 6.59 12.36 4.08
CA SER A 309 7.43 13.32 4.79
C SER A 309 7.38 14.72 4.18
N LYS A 310 7.42 14.81 2.85
CA LYS A 310 7.28 16.08 2.12
C LYS A 310 5.89 16.68 2.29
N GLY A 311 4.85 15.87 2.13
CA GLY A 311 3.47 16.33 2.27
C GLY A 311 3.15 16.79 3.68
N PHE A 312 3.59 16.05 4.71
CA PHE A 312 3.43 16.44 6.11
C PHE A 312 4.07 17.81 6.39
N ALA A 313 5.32 18.01 5.94
CA ALA A 313 6.04 19.27 6.13
C ALA A 313 5.48 20.43 5.27
N ALA A 314 4.77 20.13 4.18
CA ALA A 314 4.09 21.16 3.37
C ALA A 314 2.81 21.66 4.05
N GLU A 315 2.17 20.82 4.88
CA GLU A 315 0.94 21.19 5.56
C GLU A 315 1.18 21.75 6.97
N ILE A 316 2.11 21.23 7.75
CA ILE A 316 2.33 21.69 9.13
C ILE A 316 3.67 22.41 9.26
N ASP A 317 3.67 23.53 10.00
CA ASP A 317 4.89 24.26 10.36
C ASP A 317 5.62 23.50 11.47
N LEU A 318 6.41 22.49 11.07
CA LEU A 318 7.18 21.63 11.97
C LEU A 318 8.32 22.41 12.63
N ARG A 319 8.32 22.49 13.96
CA ARG A 319 9.41 23.07 14.71
C ARG A 319 10.45 22.03 15.05
N ARG A 320 11.73 22.40 15.01
CA ARG A 320 12.82 21.50 15.43
C ARG A 320 12.70 21.05 16.88
N ASN A 321 12.11 21.86 17.76
CA ASN A 321 11.86 21.50 19.15
C ASN A 321 10.42 21.02 19.40
N GLY A 322 9.60 20.91 18.36
CA GLY A 322 8.28 20.31 18.44
C GLY A 322 8.37 18.79 18.44
N GLU A 323 7.39 18.13 19.08
CA GLU A 323 7.35 16.68 19.21
C GLU A 323 7.32 15.98 17.83
N TRP A 324 6.43 16.44 16.94
CA TRP A 324 6.32 15.91 15.58
C TRP A 324 7.59 16.16 14.75
N GLY A 325 8.20 17.35 14.89
CA GLY A 325 9.47 17.67 14.24
C GLY A 325 10.61 16.74 14.69
N GLN A 326 10.75 16.53 16.00
CA GLN A 326 11.76 15.61 16.56
C GLN A 326 11.54 14.17 16.11
N ARG A 327 10.30 13.68 16.16
CA ARG A 327 9.96 12.32 15.69
C ARG A 327 10.23 12.15 14.20
N LEU A 328 9.87 13.12 13.37
CA LEU A 328 10.14 13.04 11.94
C LEU A 328 11.65 13.02 11.64
N LEU A 329 12.44 13.84 12.34
CA LEU A 329 13.90 13.86 12.20
C LEU A 329 14.53 12.53 12.66
N ALA A 330 14.11 11.98 13.78
CA ALA A 330 14.57 10.69 14.28
C ALA A 330 14.24 9.56 13.29
N THR A 331 13.04 9.55 12.74
CA THR A 331 12.62 8.56 11.75
C THR A 331 13.39 8.68 10.44
N ARG A 332 13.64 9.91 9.96
CA ARG A 332 14.52 10.16 8.80
C ARG A 332 15.93 9.60 9.03
N ALA A 333 16.51 9.85 10.21
CA ALA A 333 17.84 9.36 10.55
C ALA A 333 17.91 7.83 10.54
N ARG A 334 16.91 7.14 11.12
CA ARG A 334 16.82 5.67 11.10
C ARG A 334 16.76 5.10 9.69
N LEU A 335 15.88 5.66 8.85
CA LEU A 335 15.75 5.22 7.46
C LEU A 335 17.04 5.48 6.67
N SER A 336 17.66 6.65 6.84
CA SER A 336 18.94 6.97 6.18
C SER A 336 20.06 6.02 6.60
N ALA A 337 20.12 5.64 7.88
CA ALA A 337 21.11 4.68 8.38
C ALA A 337 20.90 3.29 7.76
N ALA A 338 19.66 2.80 7.71
CA ALA A 338 19.32 1.51 7.09
C ALA A 338 19.68 1.50 5.59
N ILE A 339 19.34 2.55 4.85
CA ILE A 339 19.70 2.71 3.43
C ILE A 339 21.24 2.66 3.29
N SER A 340 21.96 3.43 4.09
CA SER A 340 23.42 3.51 4.05
C SER A 340 24.09 2.17 4.36
N GLN A 341 23.52 1.39 5.29
CA GLN A 341 24.01 0.07 5.64
C GLN A 341 23.87 -0.92 4.48
N GLU A 342 22.72 -0.96 3.80
CA GLU A 342 22.53 -1.79 2.60
C GLU A 342 23.50 -1.37 1.49
N MET A 343 23.58 -0.07 1.29
CA MET A 343 24.43 0.57 0.29
C MET A 343 25.93 0.30 0.49
N SER A 344 26.43 0.23 1.73
CA SER A 344 27.84 -0.04 2.03
C SER A 344 28.37 -1.39 1.50
N ARG A 345 27.47 -2.34 1.27
CA ARG A 345 27.83 -3.70 0.80
C ARG A 345 27.99 -3.77 -0.71
N PHE A 346 27.46 -2.77 -1.40
CA PHE A 346 27.40 -2.76 -2.84
C PHE A 346 28.79 -2.84 -3.47
N GLU A 347 29.77 -2.11 -2.93
CA GLU A 347 31.16 -2.15 -3.42
C GLU A 347 31.72 -3.58 -3.39
N THR A 348 31.45 -4.33 -2.33
CA THR A 348 31.91 -5.72 -2.20
C THR A 348 31.24 -6.64 -3.23
N GLU A 349 29.93 -6.48 -3.45
CA GLU A 349 29.22 -7.29 -4.45
C GLU A 349 29.61 -6.91 -5.89
N LEU A 350 29.90 -5.62 -6.16
CA LEU A 350 30.40 -5.16 -7.46
C LEU A 350 31.75 -5.80 -7.79
N VAL A 351 32.71 -5.75 -6.86
CA VAL A 351 34.03 -6.37 -7.04
C VAL A 351 33.93 -7.88 -7.23
N ARG A 352 32.97 -8.54 -6.57
CA ARG A 352 32.75 -9.99 -6.73
C ARG A 352 32.02 -10.35 -8.01
N ALA A 353 31.17 -9.48 -8.54
CA ALA A 353 30.48 -9.67 -9.81
C ALA A 353 31.40 -9.44 -11.01
N PHE A 354 32.31 -8.46 -10.90
CA PHE A 354 33.27 -8.07 -11.93
C PHE A 354 34.70 -8.15 -11.37
N PRO A 355 35.25 -9.36 -11.18
CA PRO A 355 36.49 -9.55 -10.44
C PRO A 355 37.74 -9.13 -11.22
N PHE A 356 38.63 -8.41 -10.54
CA PHE A 356 40.01 -8.21 -10.96
C PHE A 356 40.93 -9.24 -10.30
N HIS A 357 42.00 -9.65 -11.00
CA HIS A 357 43.12 -10.35 -10.39
C HIS A 357 44.45 -9.64 -10.72
N GLN A 358 45.41 -9.74 -9.80
CA GLN A 358 46.77 -9.24 -10.03
C GLN A 358 47.52 -10.18 -10.97
N PHE A 359 48.35 -9.63 -11.84
CA PHE A 359 49.23 -10.41 -12.71
C PHE A 359 50.69 -9.96 -12.53
N GLY A 360 51.62 -10.93 -12.59
CA GLY A 360 53.04 -10.72 -12.30
C GLY A 360 53.38 -10.70 -10.80
N GLN A 361 54.67 -10.71 -10.48
CA GLN A 361 55.19 -10.62 -9.10
C GLN A 361 55.40 -9.17 -8.68
N TYR A 362 54.37 -8.36 -8.80
CA TYR A 362 54.38 -6.98 -8.30
C TYR A 362 53.84 -6.94 -6.87
N GLY A 363 54.32 -5.99 -6.07
CA GLY A 363 53.84 -5.80 -4.70
C GLY A 363 52.37 -5.37 -4.63
N ARG A 364 51.91 -5.05 -3.41
CA ARG A 364 50.53 -4.56 -3.18
C ARG A 364 50.29 -3.31 -4.04
N GLY A 365 49.34 -3.38 -4.97
CA GLY A 365 49.07 -2.31 -5.95
C GLY A 365 49.62 -2.56 -7.36
N GLY A 366 50.07 -3.78 -7.66
CA GLY A 366 50.49 -4.17 -9.01
C GLY A 366 49.37 -4.11 -10.07
N PRO A 367 49.73 -4.22 -11.36
CA PRO A 367 48.77 -4.23 -12.47
C PRO A 367 47.67 -5.27 -12.26
N MET A 368 46.42 -4.89 -12.51
CA MET A 368 45.26 -5.80 -12.41
C MET A 368 44.62 -6.01 -13.77
N ARG A 369 44.06 -7.18 -14.01
CA ARG A 369 43.26 -7.48 -15.20
C ARG A 369 42.00 -8.26 -14.82
N PRO A 370 40.92 -8.20 -15.61
CA PRO A 370 39.71 -8.98 -15.35
C PRO A 370 40.01 -10.48 -15.21
N ASP A 371 39.36 -11.13 -14.23
CA ASP A 371 39.41 -12.58 -14.08
C ASP A 371 38.41 -13.27 -14.99
N LEU A 372 38.95 -13.85 -16.06
CA LEU A 372 38.21 -14.55 -17.10
C LEU A 372 38.29 -16.08 -16.96
N ALA A 373 38.83 -16.60 -15.84
CA ALA A 373 38.97 -18.04 -15.63
C ALA A 373 37.62 -18.75 -15.48
N LYS A 374 36.60 -18.03 -15.02
CA LYS A 374 35.23 -18.52 -14.84
C LYS A 374 34.25 -17.61 -15.57
N ALA A 375 33.12 -18.18 -15.98
CA ALA A 375 32.00 -17.42 -16.52
C ALA A 375 31.42 -16.48 -15.44
N PRO A 376 30.76 -15.38 -15.83
CA PRO A 376 30.13 -14.47 -14.89
C PRO A 376 29.09 -15.16 -14.02
N ASP A 377 29.08 -14.84 -12.73
CA ASP A 377 28.05 -15.33 -11.80
C ASP A 377 26.77 -14.50 -11.97
N HIS A 378 25.80 -15.07 -12.69
CA HIS A 378 24.52 -14.41 -12.97
C HIS A 378 23.80 -13.94 -11.70
N ALA A 379 23.85 -14.71 -10.61
CA ALA A 379 23.19 -14.33 -9.37
C ALA A 379 23.84 -13.10 -8.72
N ARG A 380 25.15 -12.92 -8.88
CA ARG A 380 25.86 -11.70 -8.45
C ARG A 380 25.53 -10.51 -9.33
N ILE A 381 25.49 -10.70 -10.64
CA ILE A 381 25.15 -9.64 -11.59
C ILE A 381 23.73 -9.14 -11.33
N GLU A 382 22.76 -10.03 -11.11
CA GLU A 382 21.38 -9.64 -10.76
C GLU A 382 21.32 -8.82 -9.46
N ARG A 383 22.12 -9.17 -8.44
CA ARG A 383 22.21 -8.36 -7.21
C ARG A 383 22.78 -6.98 -7.47
N VAL A 384 23.84 -6.86 -8.28
CA VAL A 384 24.41 -5.57 -8.66
C VAL A 384 23.39 -4.72 -9.44
N MET A 385 22.64 -5.34 -10.36
CA MET A 385 21.56 -4.67 -11.09
C MET A 385 20.43 -4.19 -10.17
N ALA A 386 20.00 -5.01 -9.21
CA ALA A 386 19.00 -4.61 -8.22
C ALA A 386 19.46 -3.40 -7.39
N CYS A 387 20.72 -3.40 -6.94
CA CYS A 387 21.31 -2.27 -6.23
C CYS A 387 21.41 -1.01 -7.11
N LEU A 388 21.74 -1.14 -8.39
CA LEU A 388 21.74 -0.02 -9.33
C LEU A 388 20.35 0.59 -9.51
N ARG A 389 19.32 -0.24 -9.70
CA ARG A 389 17.92 0.22 -9.75
C ARG A 389 17.54 0.95 -8.46
N PHE A 390 17.95 0.41 -7.32
CA PHE A 390 17.73 1.03 -6.02
C PHE A 390 18.40 2.40 -5.90
N VAL A 391 19.71 2.51 -6.15
CA VAL A 391 20.45 3.78 -6.08
C VAL A 391 19.85 4.81 -7.04
N ASN A 392 19.57 4.43 -8.28
CA ASN A 392 18.96 5.32 -9.27
C ASN A 392 17.55 5.77 -8.82
N GLY A 393 16.76 4.85 -8.25
CA GLY A 393 15.43 5.14 -7.75
C GLY A 393 15.39 6.03 -6.50
N VAL A 394 16.39 5.95 -5.61
CA VAL A 394 16.49 6.77 -4.39
C VAL A 394 17.10 8.15 -4.69
N THR A 395 17.99 8.26 -5.67
CA THR A 395 18.67 9.52 -6.03
C THR A 395 17.74 10.73 -6.19
N PRO A 396 16.60 10.68 -6.91
CA PRO A 396 15.72 11.86 -7.06
C PRO A 396 15.00 12.28 -5.75
N ILE A 397 15.03 11.44 -4.71
CA ILE A 397 14.30 11.65 -3.45
C ILE A 397 15.21 11.64 -2.22
N CYS A 398 16.54 11.66 -2.41
CA CYS A 398 17.52 11.52 -1.32
C CYS A 398 17.70 12.77 -0.44
N GLU A 399 17.33 13.96 -0.93
CA GLU A 399 17.43 15.23 -0.21
C GLU A 399 16.54 15.27 1.05
N PRO A 400 15.22 15.02 0.97
CA PRO A 400 14.36 14.99 2.16
C PRO A 400 14.69 13.83 3.13
N LEU A 401 15.47 12.85 2.69
CA LEU A 401 15.90 11.68 3.48
C LEU A 401 17.22 11.91 4.22
N GLY A 402 18.03 12.91 3.84
CA GLY A 402 19.38 13.10 4.38
C GLY A 402 20.43 12.11 3.87
N ALA A 403 20.12 11.34 2.81
CA ALA A 403 20.98 10.27 2.27
C ALA A 403 21.81 10.70 1.02
N GLN A 404 21.77 12.00 0.67
CA GLN A 404 22.28 12.49 -0.60
C GLN A 404 23.79 12.29 -0.81
N SER A 405 24.62 12.51 0.22
CA SER A 405 26.07 12.33 0.13
C SER A 405 26.44 10.87 -0.13
N HIS A 406 25.74 9.94 0.52
CA HIS A 406 25.97 8.50 0.39
C HIS A 406 25.57 8.00 -1.00
N CYS A 407 24.40 8.42 -1.50
CA CYS A 407 23.95 8.07 -2.85
C CYS A 407 24.94 8.56 -3.91
N ARG A 408 25.41 9.81 -3.80
CA ARG A 408 26.42 10.38 -4.72
C ARG A 408 27.75 9.63 -4.65
N SER A 409 28.24 9.33 -3.45
CA SER A 409 29.51 8.61 -3.26
C SER A 409 29.48 7.24 -3.91
N ILE A 410 28.40 6.48 -3.73
CA ILE A 410 28.28 5.13 -4.27
C ILE A 410 28.14 5.15 -5.78
N ARG A 411 27.38 6.12 -6.32
CA ARG A 411 27.29 6.30 -7.77
C ARG A 411 28.65 6.59 -8.39
N GLN A 412 29.43 7.49 -7.79
CA GLN A 412 30.79 7.79 -8.24
C GLN A 412 31.69 6.55 -8.21
N GLN A 413 31.61 5.74 -7.15
CA GLN A 413 32.39 4.50 -7.00
C GLN A 413 32.02 3.47 -8.09
N ILE A 414 30.73 3.30 -8.38
CA ILE A 414 30.23 2.45 -9.47
C ILE A 414 30.84 2.87 -10.79
N ASP A 415 30.66 4.14 -11.14
CA ASP A 415 31.01 4.66 -12.46
C ASP A 415 32.53 4.53 -12.68
N THR A 416 33.32 4.80 -11.63
CA THR A 416 34.77 4.66 -11.66
C THR A 416 35.21 3.20 -11.81
N TYR A 417 34.60 2.27 -11.07
CA TYR A 417 34.96 0.85 -11.10
C TYR A 417 34.60 0.21 -12.44
N LEU A 418 33.36 0.44 -12.92
CA LEU A 418 32.88 -0.13 -14.17
C LEU A 418 33.68 0.39 -15.38
N ALA A 419 33.93 1.70 -15.45
CA ALA A 419 34.76 2.26 -16.52
C ALA A 419 36.17 1.61 -16.55
N SER A 420 36.81 1.46 -15.40
CA SER A 420 38.12 0.79 -15.32
C SER A 420 38.04 -0.70 -15.67
N TYR A 421 36.94 -1.38 -15.36
CA TYR A 421 36.76 -2.80 -15.67
C TYR A 421 36.52 -3.02 -17.16
N GLU A 422 35.64 -2.23 -17.77
CA GLU A 422 35.29 -2.32 -19.19
C GLU A 422 36.49 -2.07 -20.11
N ASP A 423 37.29 -1.04 -19.83
CA ASP A 423 38.45 -0.74 -20.66
C ASP A 423 39.46 -1.90 -20.64
N ARG A 424 39.75 -2.46 -19.46
CA ARG A 424 40.66 -3.61 -19.31
C ARG A 424 40.06 -4.91 -19.85
N LEU A 425 38.74 -5.08 -19.78
CA LEU A 425 38.03 -6.22 -20.33
C LEU A 425 38.15 -6.25 -21.85
N LEU A 426 37.99 -5.10 -22.51
CA LEU A 426 38.17 -4.97 -23.95
C LEU A 426 39.62 -5.22 -24.39
N GLU A 427 40.61 -4.83 -23.59
CA GLU A 427 42.02 -5.14 -23.84
C GLU A 427 42.31 -6.63 -23.72
N GLU A 428 41.90 -7.28 -22.64
CA GLU A 428 42.12 -8.72 -22.43
C GLU A 428 41.35 -9.58 -23.46
N MET A 429 40.18 -9.13 -23.91
CA MET A 429 39.40 -9.88 -24.90
C MET A 429 40.11 -10.00 -26.25
N ARG A 430 40.96 -9.03 -26.64
CA ARG A 430 41.76 -9.09 -27.87
C ARG A 430 42.82 -10.19 -27.85
N VAL A 431 43.24 -10.62 -26.66
CA VAL A 431 44.29 -11.63 -26.49
C VAL A 431 43.75 -12.96 -25.96
N ALA A 432 42.57 -12.96 -25.36
CA ALA A 432 41.92 -14.15 -24.81
C ALA A 432 41.58 -15.19 -25.89
N ARG A 433 41.71 -16.47 -25.54
CA ARG A 433 41.40 -17.61 -26.42
C ARG A 433 40.55 -18.65 -25.69
N GLY A 434 39.82 -19.47 -26.45
CA GLY A 434 39.02 -20.56 -25.90
C GLY A 434 37.94 -20.09 -24.93
N SER A 435 37.79 -20.78 -23.79
CA SER A 435 36.77 -20.47 -22.77
C SER A 435 36.91 -19.06 -22.18
N ALA A 436 38.14 -18.55 -22.03
CA ALA A 436 38.38 -17.20 -21.51
C ALA A 436 37.79 -16.11 -22.42
N ARG A 437 37.77 -16.34 -23.74
CA ARG A 437 37.17 -15.42 -24.71
C ARG A 437 35.64 -15.46 -24.67
N SER A 438 35.05 -16.64 -24.51
CA SER A 438 33.60 -16.77 -24.27
C SER A 438 33.19 -16.04 -22.98
N ASN A 439 33.93 -16.28 -21.88
CA ASN A 439 33.67 -15.61 -20.61
C ASN A 439 33.81 -14.08 -20.72
N ALA A 440 34.80 -13.58 -21.47
CA ALA A 440 34.95 -12.15 -21.72
C ALA A 440 33.75 -11.55 -22.44
N GLN A 441 33.20 -12.24 -23.45
CA GLN A 441 31.97 -11.81 -24.14
C GLN A 441 30.77 -11.78 -23.18
N ASP A 442 30.64 -12.79 -22.32
CA ASP A 442 29.58 -12.82 -21.31
C ASP A 442 29.72 -11.69 -20.28
N PHE A 443 30.94 -11.33 -19.87
CA PHE A 443 31.20 -10.16 -19.02
C PHE A 443 30.89 -8.84 -19.71
N VAL A 444 31.18 -8.71 -21.02
CA VAL A 444 30.82 -7.52 -21.82
C VAL A 444 29.29 -7.36 -21.87
N GLU A 445 28.56 -8.44 -22.10
CA GLU A 445 27.10 -8.42 -22.11
C GLU A 445 26.54 -8.10 -20.71
N ALA A 446 27.12 -8.66 -19.65
CA ALA A 446 26.74 -8.34 -18.28
C ALA A 446 26.95 -6.86 -17.94
N ALA A 447 28.08 -6.27 -18.33
CA ALA A 447 28.35 -4.84 -18.16
C ALA A 447 27.39 -3.97 -19.00
N ALA A 448 27.08 -4.37 -20.23
CA ALA A 448 26.10 -3.68 -21.07
C ALA A 448 24.69 -3.65 -20.43
N ARG A 449 24.26 -4.77 -19.83
CA ARG A 449 22.97 -4.85 -19.10
C ARG A 449 22.93 -3.94 -17.86
N LEU A 450 24.06 -3.69 -17.21
CA LEU A 450 24.12 -2.71 -16.10
C LEU A 450 23.78 -1.30 -16.60
N HIS A 451 24.34 -0.88 -17.74
CA HIS A 451 24.02 0.41 -18.36
C HIS A 451 22.54 0.52 -18.79
N GLU A 452 21.98 -0.54 -19.38
CA GLU A 452 20.55 -0.57 -19.73
C GLU A 452 19.65 -0.42 -18.50
N THR A 453 20.02 -1.05 -17.39
CA THR A 453 19.28 -1.01 -16.12
C THR A 453 19.13 0.42 -15.57
N ILE A 454 20.08 1.30 -15.86
CA ILE A 454 20.07 2.71 -15.45
C ILE A 454 19.64 3.66 -16.57
N GLY A 455 19.22 3.14 -17.72
CA GLY A 455 18.72 3.91 -18.86
C GLY A 455 19.80 4.41 -19.83
N GLU A 456 21.04 3.96 -19.69
CA GLU A 456 22.19 4.36 -20.52
C GLU A 456 22.33 3.45 -21.76
N ASN A 457 21.24 3.24 -22.49
CA ASN A 457 21.16 2.29 -23.62
C ASN A 457 22.22 2.56 -24.71
N ALA A 458 22.55 3.83 -24.97
CA ALA A 458 23.57 4.20 -25.94
C ALA A 458 24.98 3.73 -25.51
N GLN A 459 25.31 3.80 -24.22
CA GLN A 459 26.58 3.31 -23.69
C GLN A 459 26.65 1.78 -23.76
N ALA A 460 25.55 1.10 -23.43
CA ALA A 460 25.43 -0.35 -23.58
C ALA A 460 25.68 -0.81 -25.03
N GLU A 461 25.07 -0.13 -26.01
CA GLU A 461 25.31 -0.42 -27.44
C GLU A 461 26.76 -0.18 -27.85
N ILE A 462 27.36 0.94 -27.43
CA ILE A 462 28.75 1.27 -27.73
C ILE A 462 29.68 0.18 -27.16
N LEU A 463 29.44 -0.25 -25.92
CA LEU A 463 30.24 -1.30 -25.27
C LEU A 463 30.13 -2.64 -26.03
N ARG A 464 28.92 -3.06 -26.42
CA ARG A 464 28.72 -4.26 -27.24
C ARG A 464 29.45 -4.17 -28.58
N ARG A 465 29.37 -3.03 -29.28
CA ARG A 465 30.08 -2.81 -30.56
C ARG A 465 31.59 -2.87 -30.38
N ARG A 466 32.14 -2.19 -29.37
CA ARG A 466 33.57 -2.25 -29.02
C ARG A 466 33.99 -3.70 -28.71
N GLY A 467 33.12 -4.45 -28.04
CA GLY A 467 33.36 -5.85 -27.73
C GLY A 467 33.41 -6.75 -28.96
N LEU A 468 32.49 -6.58 -29.92
CA LEU A 468 32.52 -7.31 -31.19
C LEU A 468 33.83 -7.06 -31.96
N VAL A 469 34.28 -5.80 -32.01
CA VAL A 469 35.56 -5.44 -32.65
C VAL A 469 36.74 -6.07 -31.92
N ALA A 470 36.78 -6.00 -30.59
CA ALA A 470 37.84 -6.60 -29.79
C ALA A 470 37.88 -8.14 -29.88
N ALA A 471 36.75 -8.79 -30.14
CA ALA A 471 36.72 -10.21 -30.45
C ALA A 471 37.22 -10.53 -31.87
N GLN A 472 37.13 -9.62 -32.84
CA GLN A 472 37.60 -9.91 -34.21
C GLN A 472 39.12 -9.81 -34.38
N GLY A 473 39.78 -9.02 -33.52
CA GLY A 473 41.24 -9.00 -33.38
C GLY A 473 41.76 -10.22 -32.66
#